data_AF-A0A0B0PPY7-F1
#
_entry.id   AF-A0A0B0PPY7-F1
#
_cell.length_a   1.000
_cell.length_b   1.000
_cell.length_c   1.000
_cell.angle_alpha   90.00
_cell.angle_beta   90.00
_cell.angle_gamma   90.00
#
_symmetry.space_group_name_H-M   'P 1'
#
loop_
_entity.id
_entity.type
_entity.pdbx_description
1 polymer ?
#
loop_
_entity_poly.entity_id
_entity_poly.type
_entity_poly.pdbx_seq_one_letter_code
_entity_poly.pdbx_strand_id
1 'polypeptide(L)'
;MKNRSNIDYPTVAERRRKLGLPPEEPSAAPKPSASIVEEKKSALPVRPATKAEHMRECLRSLKQNHKDDDAKVKRAFQTLLTYIGNVARNPDEEKFRKIRLNNQTFQDRVGSVKGVEFLELCGFEKVEGEEFLFLSRNKVDMQVLNSAGSELNSAINNPFFGVL
;
A
#
# COMPACT_ATOMS: atom_id res chain seq x y z
N MET A 1 4.62 -13.94 51.67
CA MET A 1 3.58 -13.30 50.84
C MET A 1 4.09 -13.07 49.43
N LYS A 2 3.24 -13.35 48.42
CA LYS A 2 3.22 -12.99 46.99
C LYS A 2 4.42 -12.17 46.45
N ASN A 3 5.24 -12.72 45.54
CA ASN A 3 5.05 -12.82 44.08
C ASN A 3 4.55 -11.52 43.41
N ARG A 4 5.46 -10.83 42.69
CA ARG A 4 5.17 -10.21 41.39
C ARG A 4 6.41 -10.24 40.50
N SER A 5 6.18 -10.78 39.33
CA SER A 5 7.08 -11.30 38.32
C SER A 5 7.62 -10.19 37.40
N ASN A 6 8.90 -10.32 37.03
CA ASN A 6 9.48 -9.75 35.82
C ASN A 6 8.71 -10.24 34.58
N ILE A 7 8.44 -9.35 33.63
CA ILE A 7 8.22 -9.73 32.23
C ILE A 7 9.26 -8.95 31.42
N ASP A 8 10.44 -9.57 31.35
CA ASP A 8 11.45 -9.33 30.34
C ASP A 8 10.99 -10.05 29.07
N TYR A 9 10.80 -9.31 27.97
CA TYR A 9 10.37 -9.88 26.69
C TYR A 9 11.62 -10.37 25.92
N PRO A 10 11.82 -11.68 25.72
CA PRO A 10 13.00 -12.18 25.00
C PRO A 10 12.83 -12.04 23.48
N THR A 11 13.88 -11.57 22.82
CA THR A 11 13.99 -11.48 21.36
C THR A 11 14.19 -12.87 20.72
N VAL A 12 13.72 -13.00 19.48
CA VAL A 12 13.60 -14.28 18.71
C VAL A 12 14.94 -15.02 18.47
N ALA A 13 16.08 -14.39 18.74
CA ALA A 13 17.41 -14.95 18.49
C ALA A 13 17.88 -16.01 19.51
N GLU A 14 17.22 -16.15 20.67
CA GLU A 14 17.74 -16.99 21.78
C GLU A 14 17.07 -18.37 21.92
N ARG A 15 16.15 -18.74 21.01
CA ARG A 15 15.41 -20.02 21.09
C ARG A 15 16.05 -21.21 20.35
N ARG A 16 17.23 -21.02 19.73
CA ARG A 16 17.89 -22.03 18.88
C ARG A 16 19.05 -22.78 19.54
N ARG A 17 19.01 -22.99 20.86
CA ARG A 17 20.12 -23.61 21.62
C ARG A 17 19.72 -24.78 22.54
N LYS A 18 18.48 -25.29 22.46
CA LYS A 18 17.95 -26.30 23.41
C LYS A 18 17.46 -27.62 22.81
N LEU A 19 17.84 -27.97 21.59
CA LEU A 19 17.57 -29.29 21.02
C LEU A 19 18.88 -29.81 20.42
N GLY A 20 19.65 -30.55 21.21
CA GLY A 20 20.94 -31.10 20.80
C GLY A 20 20.79 -32.03 19.59
N LEU A 21 21.17 -31.53 18.42
CA LEU A 21 21.39 -32.32 17.21
C LEU A 21 22.81 -32.01 16.67
N PRO A 22 23.55 -33.05 16.24
CA PRO A 22 24.94 -32.93 15.85
C PRO A 22 25.13 -32.14 14.54
N PRO A 23 26.32 -31.56 14.32
CA PRO A 23 26.68 -30.89 13.07
C PRO A 23 27.07 -31.94 12.02
N GLU A 24 26.54 -31.82 10.81
CA GLU A 24 27.03 -32.56 9.65
C GLU A 24 27.19 -31.60 8.46
N GLU A 25 28.44 -31.23 8.19
CA GLU A 25 28.99 -31.01 6.86
C GLU A 25 30.11 -32.06 6.70
N PRO A 26 30.51 -32.54 5.50
CA PRO A 26 30.44 -31.87 4.20
C PRO A 26 30.12 -32.79 2.98
N SER A 27 30.08 -32.18 1.79
CA SER A 27 30.63 -32.72 0.52
C SER A 27 29.66 -32.97 -0.66
N ALA A 28 30.15 -32.50 -1.82
CA ALA A 28 29.91 -32.95 -3.19
C ALA A 28 28.64 -32.48 -3.94
N ALA A 29 28.88 -31.68 -4.99
CA ALA A 29 28.04 -31.48 -6.18
C ALA A 29 27.85 -32.80 -6.98
N PRO A 30 27.07 -32.89 -8.11
CA PRO A 30 26.33 -31.87 -8.87
C PRO A 30 24.87 -32.25 -9.34
N LYS A 31 24.09 -31.23 -9.76
CA LYS A 31 23.00 -31.11 -10.80
C LYS A 31 22.11 -32.34 -11.20
N PRO A 32 20.95 -32.16 -11.88
CA PRO A 32 19.94 -31.07 -11.89
C PRO A 32 18.49 -31.62 -11.72
N SER A 33 17.51 -30.77 -11.38
CA SER A 33 16.16 -30.76 -11.99
C SER A 33 15.16 -29.89 -11.20
N ALA A 34 14.51 -29.01 -11.97
CA ALA A 34 13.18 -28.43 -11.75
C ALA A 34 12.88 -27.65 -10.44
N SER A 35 12.88 -26.32 -10.56
CA SER A 35 12.01 -25.36 -9.83
C SER A 35 12.15 -24.02 -10.56
N ILE A 36 11.29 -23.68 -11.53
CA ILE A 36 10.10 -22.83 -11.38
C ILE A 36 10.21 -21.66 -10.39
N VAL A 37 9.75 -20.50 -10.88
CA VAL A 37 9.59 -19.17 -10.28
C VAL A 37 10.85 -18.33 -10.01
N GLU A 38 11.09 -17.36 -10.90
CA GLU A 38 11.40 -15.99 -10.48
C GLU A 38 10.96 -15.03 -11.60
N GLU A 39 9.68 -14.64 -11.56
CA GLU A 39 9.23 -13.45 -12.28
C GLU A 39 9.79 -12.23 -11.52
N LYS A 40 10.94 -11.81 -12.03
CA LYS A 40 11.63 -10.57 -11.74
C LYS A 40 10.71 -9.37 -12.00
N LYS A 41 9.93 -8.93 -11.00
CA LYS A 41 9.53 -7.51 -10.88
C LYS A 41 10.43 -6.83 -9.86
N SER A 42 11.59 -6.46 -10.41
CA SER A 42 12.60 -5.55 -9.90
C SER A 42 12.08 -4.50 -8.91
N ALA A 43 12.39 -4.71 -7.63
CA ALA A 43 12.42 -3.67 -6.61
C ALA A 43 13.66 -2.78 -6.82
N LEU A 44 13.61 -1.90 -7.83
CA LEU A 44 14.47 -0.72 -7.88
C LEU A 44 13.78 0.40 -7.09
N PRO A 45 14.52 1.37 -6.50
CA PRO A 45 13.93 2.59 -5.96
C PRO A 45 13.18 3.31 -7.08
N VAL A 46 11.85 3.15 -7.10
CA VAL A 46 10.97 3.78 -8.08
C VAL A 46 11.12 5.29 -7.90
N ARG A 47 11.82 5.94 -8.85
CA ARG A 47 11.99 7.40 -8.87
C ARG A 47 10.61 8.06 -8.74
N PRO A 48 10.48 9.23 -8.09
CA PRO A 48 9.18 9.88 -7.91
C PRO A 48 8.44 10.12 -9.25
N ALA A 49 9.18 10.40 -10.33
CA ALA A 49 8.63 10.49 -11.68
C ALA A 49 7.94 9.19 -12.15
N THR A 50 8.53 8.02 -11.85
CA THR A 50 7.89 6.73 -12.18
C THR A 50 6.66 6.47 -11.34
N LYS A 51 6.59 6.89 -10.07
CA LYS A 51 5.37 6.72 -9.25
C LYS A 51 4.20 7.57 -9.78
N ALA A 52 4.46 8.82 -10.18
CA ALA A 52 3.44 9.70 -10.75
C ALA A 52 2.85 9.11 -12.04
N GLU A 53 3.67 8.51 -12.90
CA GLU A 53 3.18 7.81 -14.10
C GLU A 53 2.28 6.61 -13.75
N HIS A 54 2.63 5.81 -12.74
CA HIS A 54 1.77 4.71 -12.29
C HIS A 54 0.45 5.21 -11.70
N MET A 55 0.46 6.34 -10.98
CA MET A 55 -0.75 6.99 -10.49
C MET A 55 -1.64 7.45 -11.63
N ARG A 56 -1.05 8.08 -12.66
CA ARG A 56 -1.76 8.50 -13.88
C ARG A 56 -2.43 7.34 -14.57
N GLU A 57 -1.69 6.24 -14.75
CA GLU A 57 -2.20 5.03 -15.40
C GLU A 57 -3.31 4.37 -14.58
N CYS A 58 -3.18 4.35 -13.24
CA CYS A 58 -4.21 3.84 -12.34
C CYS A 58 -5.51 4.67 -12.45
N LEU A 59 -5.42 6.00 -12.41
CA LEU A 59 -6.58 6.89 -12.54
C LEU A 59 -7.21 6.81 -13.94
N ARG A 60 -6.39 6.71 -15.00
CA ARG A 60 -6.85 6.50 -16.37
C ARG A 60 -7.61 5.19 -16.50
N SER A 61 -7.04 4.09 -16.00
CA SER A 61 -7.68 2.77 -16.02
C SER A 61 -8.99 2.79 -15.24
N LEU A 62 -9.03 3.42 -14.06
CA LEU A 62 -10.26 3.58 -13.27
C LEU A 62 -11.34 4.30 -14.07
N LYS A 63 -11.00 5.40 -14.75
CA LYS A 63 -11.94 6.15 -15.60
C LYS A 63 -12.42 5.32 -16.79
N GLN A 64 -11.53 4.61 -17.47
CA GLN A 64 -11.89 3.79 -18.65
C GLN A 64 -12.77 2.59 -18.31
N ASN A 65 -12.56 1.95 -17.16
CA ASN A 65 -13.38 0.83 -16.69
C ASN A 65 -14.80 1.26 -16.26
N HIS A 66 -15.01 2.55 -16.00
CA HIS A 66 -16.29 3.12 -15.55
C HIS A 66 -16.75 4.26 -16.46
N LYS A 67 -16.49 4.15 -17.78
CA LYS A 67 -16.76 5.18 -18.78
C LYS A 67 -18.23 5.58 -18.89
N ASP A 68 -19.14 4.68 -18.52
CA ASP A 68 -20.59 4.90 -18.58
C ASP A 68 -21.12 5.62 -17.33
N ASP A 69 -20.26 5.86 -16.33
CA ASP A 69 -20.65 6.43 -15.03
C ASP A 69 -19.62 7.47 -14.53
N ASP A 70 -19.42 8.53 -15.32
CA ASP A 70 -18.51 9.64 -15.00
C ASP A 70 -18.79 10.26 -13.61
N ALA A 71 -20.06 10.30 -13.18
CA ALA A 71 -20.44 10.80 -11.88
C ALA A 71 -19.84 9.93 -10.75
N LYS A 72 -19.87 8.60 -10.90
CA LYS A 72 -19.25 7.67 -9.97
C LYS A 72 -17.73 7.82 -9.96
N VAL A 73 -17.08 7.92 -11.13
CA VAL A 73 -15.63 8.15 -11.24
C VAL A 73 -15.23 9.45 -10.54
N LYS A 74 -15.96 10.53 -10.77
CA LYS A 74 -15.68 11.83 -10.13
C LYS A 74 -15.83 11.78 -8.62
N ARG A 75 -16.86 11.09 -8.10
CA ARG A 75 -17.04 10.87 -6.65
C ARG A 75 -15.91 10.05 -6.04
N ALA A 76 -15.43 9.03 -6.76
CA ALA A 76 -14.28 8.24 -6.35
C ALA A 76 -13.02 9.11 -6.21
N PHE A 77 -12.70 9.89 -7.26
CA PHE A 77 -11.54 10.77 -7.26
C PHE A 77 -11.61 11.84 -6.16
N GLN A 78 -12.77 12.44 -5.94
CA GLN A 78 -12.96 13.40 -4.83
C GLN A 78 -12.74 12.76 -3.46
N THR A 79 -13.18 11.51 -3.29
CA THR A 79 -12.99 10.76 -2.04
C THR A 79 -11.53 10.41 -1.81
N LEU A 80 -10.83 9.92 -2.85
CA LEU A 80 -9.39 9.70 -2.83
C LEU A 80 -8.63 10.99 -2.50
N LEU A 81 -8.97 12.10 -3.16
CA LEU A 81 -8.34 13.41 -2.92
C LEU A 81 -8.54 13.88 -1.48
N THR A 82 -9.69 13.60 -0.88
CA THR A 82 -9.96 13.91 0.53
C THR A 82 -9.02 13.12 1.44
N TYR A 83 -8.83 11.82 1.22
CA TYR A 83 -7.91 11.02 2.03
C TYR A 83 -6.47 11.51 1.92
N ILE A 84 -5.98 11.72 0.69
CA ILE A 84 -4.61 12.20 0.45
C ILE A 84 -4.42 13.61 1.03
N GLY A 85 -5.38 14.51 0.80
CA GLY A 85 -5.34 15.89 1.28
C GLY A 85 -5.37 15.98 2.81
N ASN A 86 -6.11 15.10 3.48
CA ASN A 86 -6.16 15.06 4.95
C ASN A 86 -4.80 14.65 5.54
N VAL A 87 -4.15 13.62 4.99
CA VAL A 87 -2.81 13.22 5.41
C VAL A 87 -1.78 14.30 5.11
N ALA A 88 -1.81 14.89 3.90
CA ALA A 88 -0.84 15.91 3.52
C ALA A 88 -0.93 17.16 4.41
N ARG A 89 -2.12 17.53 4.87
CA ARG A 89 -2.32 18.66 5.78
C ARG A 89 -1.94 18.35 7.22
N ASN A 90 -2.20 17.12 7.68
CA ASN A 90 -2.01 16.72 9.07
C ASN A 90 -1.38 15.32 9.13
N PRO A 91 -0.08 15.18 8.79
CA PRO A 91 0.57 13.87 8.65
C PRO A 91 0.79 13.17 10.00
N ASP A 92 0.83 13.90 11.11
CA ASP A 92 1.00 13.33 12.45
C ASP A 92 -0.31 12.76 13.02
N GLU A 93 -1.46 13.15 12.49
CA GLU A 93 -2.75 12.73 13.00
C GLU A 93 -3.11 11.32 12.49
N GLU A 94 -3.16 10.33 13.39
CA GLU A 94 -3.38 8.93 13.02
C GLU A 94 -4.74 8.70 12.34
N LYS A 95 -5.79 9.42 12.77
CA LYS A 95 -7.14 9.26 12.22
C LYS A 95 -7.22 9.53 10.71
N PHE A 96 -6.31 10.35 10.17
CA PHE A 96 -6.25 10.64 8.73
C PHE A 96 -5.42 9.61 7.97
N ARG A 97 -4.56 8.86 8.67
CA ARG A 97 -3.72 7.78 8.12
C ARG A 97 -4.39 6.41 8.19
N LYS A 98 -5.60 6.31 8.74
CA LYS A 98 -6.38 5.07 8.87
C LYS A 98 -7.70 5.17 8.09
N ILE A 99 -7.94 4.24 7.17
CA ILE A 99 -9.17 4.19 6.36
C ILE A 99 -9.83 2.82 6.53
N ARG A 100 -11.07 2.79 7.03
CA ARG A 100 -11.82 1.53 7.25
C ARG A 100 -12.38 0.99 5.93
N LEU A 101 -12.03 -0.25 5.58
CA LEU A 101 -12.50 -0.96 4.39
C LEU A 101 -13.97 -1.38 4.48
N ASN A 102 -14.49 -1.63 5.70
CA ASN A 102 -15.89 -1.96 5.95
C ASN A 102 -16.80 -0.71 5.97
N ASN A 103 -16.26 0.49 5.75
CA ASN A 103 -17.10 1.68 5.64
C ASN A 103 -17.87 1.67 4.32
N GLN A 104 -19.21 1.72 4.38
CA GLN A 104 -20.05 1.66 3.18
C GLN A 104 -19.74 2.78 2.17
N THR A 105 -19.43 3.99 2.64
CA THR A 105 -19.06 5.11 1.76
C THR A 105 -17.74 4.86 1.05
N PHE A 106 -16.77 4.26 1.76
CA PHE A 106 -15.52 3.82 1.14
C PHE A 106 -15.77 2.72 0.10
N GLN A 107 -16.56 1.70 0.42
CA GLN A 107 -16.85 0.60 -0.50
C GLN A 107 -17.56 1.09 -1.76
N ASP A 108 -18.59 1.93 -1.61
CA ASP A 108 -19.36 2.46 -2.74
C ASP A 108 -18.49 3.33 -3.67
N ARG A 109 -17.65 4.20 -3.10
CA ARG A 109 -16.93 5.21 -3.87
C ARG A 109 -15.53 4.79 -4.31
N VAL A 110 -14.80 4.05 -3.48
CA VAL A 110 -13.39 3.71 -3.72
C VAL A 110 -13.24 2.20 -3.95
N GLY A 111 -13.89 1.37 -3.14
CA GLY A 111 -13.83 -0.08 -3.27
C GLY A 111 -14.42 -0.58 -4.59
N SER A 112 -15.59 -0.07 -4.98
CA SER A 112 -16.31 -0.45 -6.19
C SER A 112 -15.55 -0.16 -7.48
N VAL A 113 -14.56 0.73 -7.45
CA VAL A 113 -13.81 1.19 -8.63
C VAL A 113 -12.34 0.77 -8.60
N LYS A 114 -11.98 -0.20 -7.75
CA LYS A 114 -10.59 -0.63 -7.51
C LYS A 114 -9.64 0.52 -7.11
N GLY A 115 -10.16 1.58 -6.47
CA GLY A 115 -9.37 2.73 -6.04
C GLY A 115 -8.40 2.43 -4.88
N VAL A 116 -8.43 1.21 -4.34
CA VAL A 116 -7.49 0.76 -3.30
C VAL A 116 -6.07 0.70 -3.84
N GLU A 117 -5.88 0.28 -5.09
CA GLU A 117 -4.56 0.20 -5.74
C GLU A 117 -3.89 1.59 -5.78
N PHE A 118 -4.66 2.65 -6.01
CA PHE A 118 -4.16 4.03 -5.96
C PHE A 118 -3.70 4.43 -4.55
N LEU A 119 -4.45 4.03 -3.51
CA LEU A 119 -4.05 4.29 -2.12
C LEU A 119 -2.76 3.55 -1.76
N GLU A 120 -2.58 2.33 -2.27
CA GLU A 120 -1.34 1.55 -2.10
C GLU A 120 -0.14 2.26 -2.75
N LEU A 121 -0.31 2.87 -3.93
CA LEU A 121 0.72 3.71 -4.56
C LEU A 121 1.07 4.96 -3.73
N CYS A 122 0.12 5.48 -2.96
CA CYS A 122 0.33 6.60 -2.03
C CYS A 122 1.01 6.17 -0.71
N GLY A 123 1.21 4.86 -0.49
CA GLY A 123 1.87 4.30 0.68
C GLY A 123 0.92 3.73 1.74
N PHE A 124 -0.38 3.66 1.49
CA PHE A 124 -1.30 2.95 2.38
C PHE A 124 -1.09 1.44 2.24
N GLU A 125 -1.08 0.73 3.36
CA GLU A 125 -0.90 -0.72 3.39
C GLU A 125 -2.16 -1.37 3.96
N LYS A 126 -2.59 -2.49 3.36
CA LYS A 126 -3.63 -3.35 3.94
C LYS A 126 -3.02 -4.07 5.13
N VAL A 127 -3.63 -3.94 6.30
CA VAL A 127 -3.18 -4.67 7.49
C VAL A 127 -3.85 -6.04 7.49
N GLU A 128 -3.06 -7.10 7.41
CA GLU A 128 -3.57 -8.47 7.40
C GLU A 128 -4.32 -8.78 8.71
N GLY A 129 -5.55 -9.26 8.60
CA GLY A 129 -6.43 -9.53 9.74
C GLY A 129 -7.26 -8.34 10.21
N GLU A 130 -7.02 -7.12 9.68
CA GLU A 130 -7.85 -5.96 9.99
C GLU A 130 -8.47 -5.35 8.72
N GLU A 131 -9.77 -5.02 8.78
CA GLU A 131 -10.50 -4.41 7.65
C GLU A 131 -10.20 -2.91 7.50
N PHE A 132 -8.92 -2.52 7.48
CA PHE A 132 -8.52 -1.14 7.21
C PHE A 132 -7.20 -1.03 6.45
N LEU A 133 -7.05 0.11 5.77
CA LEU A 133 -5.80 0.60 5.22
C LEU A 133 -5.12 1.52 6.22
N PHE A 134 -3.80 1.40 6.35
CA PHE A 134 -3.01 2.24 7.25
C PHE A 134 -1.77 2.79 6.56
N LEU A 135 -1.49 4.07 6.79
CA LEU A 135 -0.27 4.73 6.34
C LEU A 135 0.63 5.02 7.55
N SER A 136 1.71 4.25 7.68
CA SER A 136 2.68 4.44 8.75
C SER A 136 3.32 5.83 8.70
N ARG A 137 3.57 6.46 9.85
CA ARG A 137 4.18 7.80 9.93
C ARG A 137 5.49 7.89 9.13
N ASN A 138 6.32 6.87 9.26
CA ASN A 138 7.63 6.79 8.60
C ASN A 138 7.55 6.55 7.09
N LYS A 139 6.36 6.20 6.57
CA LYS A 139 6.10 5.96 5.15
C LYS A 139 5.41 7.15 4.48
N VAL A 140 5.06 8.20 5.23
CA VAL A 140 4.46 9.41 4.68
C VAL A 140 5.49 10.13 3.82
N ASP A 141 5.31 10.05 2.51
CA ASP A 141 6.14 10.76 1.53
C ASP A 141 5.36 11.94 0.95
N MET A 142 5.74 13.15 1.37
CA MET A 142 5.06 14.38 0.96
C MET A 142 5.17 14.63 -0.55
N GLN A 143 6.25 14.21 -1.22
CA GLN A 143 6.36 14.36 -2.67
C GLN A 143 5.35 13.45 -3.38
N VAL A 144 5.19 12.23 -2.89
CA VAL A 144 4.20 11.28 -3.40
C VAL A 144 2.78 11.78 -3.17
N LEU A 145 2.45 12.27 -1.97
CA LEU A 145 1.12 12.80 -1.66
C LEU A 145 0.77 14.06 -2.48
N ASN A 146 1.73 14.96 -2.67
CA ASN A 146 1.52 16.16 -3.50
C ASN A 146 1.33 15.79 -4.98
N SER A 147 2.10 14.82 -5.48
CA SER A 147 1.94 14.30 -6.84
C SER A 147 0.57 13.65 -7.02
N ALA A 148 0.18 12.76 -6.10
CA ALA A 148 -1.12 12.10 -6.10
C ALA A 148 -2.28 13.11 -6.08
N GLY A 149 -2.19 14.15 -5.24
CA GLY A 149 -3.18 15.22 -5.18
C GLY A 149 -3.28 16.01 -6.48
N SER A 150 -2.14 16.30 -7.13
CA SER A 150 -2.09 17.00 -8.41
C SER A 150 -2.70 16.17 -9.56
N GLU A 151 -2.40 14.87 -9.61
CA GLU A 151 -2.97 13.95 -10.60
C GLU A 151 -4.48 13.78 -10.41
N LEU A 152 -4.94 13.61 -9.16
CA LEU A 152 -6.38 13.54 -8.85
C LEU A 152 -7.10 14.84 -9.22
N ASN A 153 -6.53 15.99 -8.88
CA ASN A 153 -7.12 17.28 -9.23
C ASN A 153 -7.17 17.47 -10.75
N SER A 154 -6.13 17.05 -11.47
CA SER A 154 -6.12 17.04 -12.93
C SER A 154 -7.21 16.11 -13.47
N ALA A 155 -7.36 14.90 -12.94
CA ALA A 155 -8.38 13.96 -13.36
C ALA A 155 -9.82 14.44 -13.14
N ILE A 156 -10.06 15.25 -12.10
CA ILE A 156 -11.38 15.80 -11.75
C ILE A 156 -11.75 17.01 -12.63
N ASN A 157 -10.78 17.87 -12.95
CA ASN A 157 -11.01 19.16 -13.61
C ASN A 157 -10.65 19.16 -15.10
N ASN A 158 -9.86 18.20 -15.58
CA ASN A 158 -9.45 18.11 -16.98
C ASN A 158 -10.32 17.08 -17.74
N PRO A 159 -11.15 17.52 -18.70
CA PRO A 159 -11.96 16.60 -19.51
C PRO A 159 -11.11 15.64 -20.35
N PHE A 160 -9.89 16.03 -20.72
CA PHE A 160 -8.95 15.23 -21.52
C PHE A 160 -8.01 14.37 -20.68
N PHE A 161 -8.22 14.27 -19.37
CA PHE A 161 -7.40 13.41 -18.53
C PHE A 161 -7.47 11.95 -19.02
N GLY A 162 -6.30 11.40 -19.35
CA GLY A 162 -6.14 10.02 -19.78
C GLY A 162 -6.30 9.76 -21.29
N VAL A 163 -6.50 10.78 -22.14
CA VAL A 163 -6.74 10.67 -23.60
C VAL A 163 -5.44 10.52 -24.44
N LEU A 164 -4.46 9.72 -23.98
CA LEU A 164 -3.18 9.54 -24.67
C LEU A 164 -2.74 8.08 -24.70
#